data_AF-A0A2S6R0L5-F1
#
_entry.id   AF-A0A2S6R0L5-F1
#
_cell.length_a   1.000
_cell.length_b   1.000
_cell.length_c   1.000
_cell.angle_alpha   90.00
_cell.angle_beta   90.00
_cell.angle_gamma   90.00
#
_symmetry.space_group_name_H-M   'P 1'
#
loop_
_entity.id
_entity.type
_entity.pdbx_description
1 polymer ?
#
loop_
_entity_poly.entity_id
_entity_poly.type
_entity_poly.pdbx_seq_one_letter_code
_entity_poly.pdbx_strand_id
1 'polypeptide(L)'
;MKARRWAMAVGMALLLSPATGRAQSDALLDNYNQYATYFGQGKFHEALPFALEIVRLHKTEFGADHPTAAVLLANVGELHVEMGRLALAEPLFVEAVKDRRTLARPGPSHHRGAGRPAGQALPPTGPL
;
A
#
# COMPACT_ATOMS: atom_id res chain seq x y z
N MET A 1 -13.66 15.63 -24.01
CA MET A 1 -14.23 14.28 -23.86
C MET A 1 -13.33 13.48 -22.93
N LYS A 2 -13.87 12.95 -21.83
CA LYS A 2 -13.13 12.27 -20.75
C LYS A 2 -12.91 10.80 -21.14
N ALA A 3 -11.66 10.35 -21.18
CA ALA A 3 -11.33 8.93 -21.30
C ALA A 3 -10.25 8.57 -20.26
N ARG A 4 -10.69 8.22 -19.05
CA ARG A 4 -9.81 7.65 -18.00
C ARG A 4 -9.78 6.14 -18.21
N ARG A 5 -8.81 5.67 -19.00
CA ARG A 5 -8.48 4.25 -19.16
C ARG A 5 -7.66 3.84 -17.94
N TRP A 6 -8.30 3.25 -16.93
CA TRP A 6 -7.60 2.55 -15.87
C TRP A 6 -7.10 1.23 -16.45
N ALA A 7 -5.88 1.20 -16.95
CA ALA A 7 -5.16 -0.02 -17.28
C ALA A 7 -4.15 -0.28 -16.16
N MET A 8 -4.37 -1.39 -15.47
CA MET A 8 -3.43 -2.01 -14.55
C MET A 8 -2.12 -2.35 -15.27
N ALA A 9 -1.06 -2.50 -14.47
CA ALA A 9 0.27 -3.03 -14.81
C ALA A 9 1.19 -1.99 -15.51
N VAL A 10 2.48 -1.86 -15.18
CA VAL A 10 3.45 -2.82 -14.64
C VAL A 10 4.46 -2.04 -13.80
N GLY A 11 4.87 -2.57 -12.64
CA GLY A 11 6.15 -2.23 -12.04
C GLY A 11 7.26 -2.69 -12.98
N MET A 12 7.68 -1.82 -13.91
CA MET A 12 8.88 -2.01 -14.72
C MET A 12 9.48 -0.64 -15.04
N ALA A 13 10.42 -0.26 -14.20
CA ALA A 13 11.55 0.54 -14.65
C ALA A 13 12.81 -0.08 -14.03
N LEU A 14 13.21 -1.23 -14.57
CA LEU A 14 14.58 -1.72 -14.51
C LEU A 14 14.74 -2.77 -15.63
N LEU A 15 15.23 -2.28 -16.77
CA LEU A 15 16.01 -3.12 -17.67
C LEU A 15 17.21 -3.63 -16.87
N LEU A 16 17.14 -4.87 -16.36
CA LEU A 16 18.23 -5.86 -16.13
C LEU A 16 17.82 -6.89 -15.04
N SER A 17 17.68 -8.15 -15.46
CA SER A 17 17.89 -9.41 -14.72
C SER A 17 17.06 -9.76 -13.45
N PRO A 18 16.62 -11.03 -13.29
CA PRO A 18 15.97 -11.56 -12.07
C PRO A 18 16.86 -11.53 -10.81
N ALA A 19 18.17 -11.32 -10.96
CA ALA A 19 19.10 -11.13 -9.86
C ALA A 19 18.77 -9.87 -9.01
N THR A 20 18.23 -8.82 -9.64
CA THR A 20 17.95 -7.54 -8.99
C THR A 20 16.78 -7.64 -8.00
N GLY A 21 15.72 -8.36 -8.36
CA GLY A 21 14.57 -8.61 -7.48
C GLY A 21 14.98 -9.45 -6.26
N ARG A 22 15.72 -10.54 -6.48
CA ARG A 22 16.21 -11.39 -5.38
C ARG A 22 17.11 -10.61 -4.40
N ALA A 23 18.04 -9.81 -4.92
CA ALA A 23 18.93 -8.99 -4.09
C ALA A 23 18.16 -7.95 -3.25
N GLN A 24 17.08 -7.36 -3.79
CA GLN A 24 16.22 -6.44 -3.05
C GLN A 24 15.43 -7.15 -1.95
N SER A 25 14.86 -8.33 -2.22
CA SER A 25 14.15 -9.11 -1.21
C SER A 25 15.08 -9.60 -0.09
N ASP A 26 16.31 -10.02 -0.42
CA ASP A 26 17.32 -10.38 0.57
C ASP A 26 17.72 -9.17 1.44
N ALA A 27 17.88 -7.99 0.81
CA ALA A 27 18.16 -6.75 1.52
C ALA A 27 17.01 -6.32 2.45
N LEU A 28 15.75 -6.48 2.03
CA LEU A 28 14.60 -6.23 2.90
C LEU A 28 14.67 -7.09 4.17
N LEU A 29 14.90 -8.39 4.00
CA LEU A 29 14.97 -9.33 5.11
C LEU A 29 16.09 -8.97 6.10
N ASP A 30 17.28 -8.66 5.58
CA ASP A 30 18.42 -8.26 6.42
C ASP A 30 18.10 -6.98 7.21
N ASN A 31 17.57 -5.95 6.56
CA ASN A 31 17.18 -4.71 7.24
C ASN A 31 16.10 -4.96 8.31
N TYR A 32 15.12 -5.82 8.05
CA TYR A 32 14.11 -6.19 9.07
C TYR A 32 14.75 -6.88 10.28
N ASN A 33 15.71 -7.78 10.06
CA ASN A 33 16.39 -8.47 11.14
C ASN A 33 17.21 -7.49 12.00
N GLN A 34 17.93 -6.57 11.36
CA GLN A 34 18.68 -5.52 12.07
C GLN A 34 17.75 -4.59 12.84
N TYR A 35 16.68 -4.10 12.20
CA TYR A 35 15.64 -3.30 12.84
C TYR A 35 15.09 -3.98 14.10
N ALA A 36 14.63 -5.24 13.97
CA ALA A 36 14.04 -5.97 15.08
C ALA A 36 15.04 -6.22 16.22
N THR A 37 16.31 -6.49 15.86
CA THR A 37 17.38 -6.70 16.83
C THR A 37 17.66 -5.44 17.64
N TYR A 38 17.85 -4.29 16.98
CA TYR A 38 18.12 -3.03 17.66
C TYR A 38 16.90 -2.52 18.43
N PHE A 39 15.70 -2.65 17.86
CA PHE A 39 14.45 -2.28 18.52
C PHE A 39 14.23 -3.08 19.80
N GLY A 40 14.41 -4.41 19.75
CA GLY A 40 14.29 -5.27 20.93
C GLY A 40 15.34 -5.01 22.02
N GLN A 41 16.46 -4.37 21.67
CA GLN A 41 17.49 -3.91 22.61
C GLN A 41 17.22 -2.50 23.16
N GLY A 42 16.15 -1.82 22.74
CA GLY A 42 15.89 -0.42 23.07
C GLY A 42 16.84 0.57 22.38
N LYS A 43 17.60 0.12 21.38
CA LYS A 43 18.57 0.92 20.61
C LYS A 43 17.88 1.58 19.43
N PHE A 44 16.96 2.50 19.73
CA PHE A 44 16.05 3.06 18.74
C PHE A 44 16.77 3.98 17.72
N HIS A 45 17.88 4.60 18.11
CA HIS A 45 18.69 5.40 17.20
C HIS A 45 19.37 4.55 16.13
N GLU A 46 19.84 3.36 16.51
CA GLU A 46 20.46 2.38 15.63
C GLU A 46 19.42 1.64 14.78
N ALA A 47 18.20 1.44 15.29
CA ALA A 47 17.10 0.82 14.53
C ALA A 47 16.54 1.72 13.42
N LEU A 48 16.56 3.05 13.60
CA LEU A 48 15.99 4.02 12.66
C LEU A 48 16.49 3.93 11.21
N PRO A 49 17.81 3.89 10.92
CA PRO A 49 18.28 3.78 9.54
C PRO A 49 17.74 2.53 8.83
N PHE A 50 17.64 1.39 9.53
CA PHE A 50 17.09 0.16 8.96
C PHE A 50 15.59 0.29 8.67
N ALA A 51 14.82 0.90 9.58
CA ALA A 51 13.39 1.16 9.35
C ALA A 51 13.14 2.05 8.11
N LEU A 52 13.96 3.10 7.93
CA LEU A 52 13.87 3.98 6.76
C LEU A 52 14.23 3.25 5.46
N GLU A 53 15.25 2.40 5.50
CA GLU A 53 15.65 1.60 4.34
C GLU A 53 14.60 0.57 3.94
N ILE A 54 13.94 -0.07 4.93
CA ILE A 54 12.79 -0.94 4.70
C ILE A 54 11.66 -0.18 3.98
N VAL A 55 11.32 1.03 4.42
CA VAL A 55 10.31 1.86 3.74
C VAL A 55 10.71 2.13 2.29
N ARG A 56 11.98 2.47 2.04
CA ARG A 56 12.48 2.77 0.69
C ARG A 56 12.41 1.53 -0.21
N LEU A 57 12.96 0.40 0.24
CA LEU A 57 12.97 -0.86 -0.50
C LEU A 57 11.54 -1.36 -0.76
N HIS A 58 10.67 -1.28 0.24
CA HIS A 58 9.28 -1.67 0.11
C HIS A 58 8.55 -0.81 -0.95
N LYS A 59 8.75 0.51 -0.94
CA LYS A 59 8.19 1.39 -1.97
C LYS A 59 8.70 1.06 -3.37
N THR A 60 9.97 0.66 -3.51
CA THR A 60 10.52 0.28 -4.83
C THR A 60 10.00 -1.06 -5.34
N GLU A 61 9.75 -2.04 -4.47
CA GLU A 61 9.35 -3.39 -4.86
C GLU A 61 7.83 -3.54 -5.00
N PHE A 62 7.06 -2.93 -4.10
CA PHE A 62 5.60 -3.11 -4.02
C PHE A 62 4.80 -1.85 -4.39
N GLY A 63 5.47 -0.71 -4.53
CA GLY A 63 4.84 0.58 -4.76
C GLY A 63 4.40 1.28 -3.48
N ALA A 64 4.19 2.60 -3.57
CA ALA A 64 3.81 3.43 -2.42
C ALA A 64 2.37 3.19 -1.94
N ASP A 65 1.47 2.74 -2.81
CA ASP A 65 0.06 2.49 -2.49
C ASP A 65 -0.18 1.13 -1.81
N HIS A 66 0.88 0.35 -1.55
CA HIS A 66 0.73 -0.97 -0.96
C HIS A 66 0.22 -0.87 0.50
N PRO A 67 -0.75 -1.71 0.93
CA PRO A 67 -1.35 -1.62 2.28
C PRO A 67 -0.37 -1.69 3.44
N THR A 68 0.78 -2.33 3.26
CA THR A 68 1.81 -2.42 4.31
C THR A 68 2.66 -1.16 4.43
N ALA A 69 2.66 -0.24 3.46
CA ALA A 69 3.41 1.01 3.54
C ALA A 69 3.01 1.84 4.78
N ALA A 70 1.71 1.89 5.08
CA ALA A 70 1.19 2.55 6.28
C ALA A 70 1.75 1.96 7.59
N VAL A 71 1.96 0.64 7.64
CA VAL A 71 2.53 -0.04 8.81
C VAL A 71 3.99 0.37 8.99
N LEU A 72 4.76 0.44 7.90
CA LEU A 72 6.17 0.83 7.96
C LEU A 72 6.36 2.27 8.40
N LEU A 73 5.52 3.18 7.92
CA LEU A 73 5.50 4.57 8.39
C LEU A 73 5.18 4.66 9.88
N ALA A 74 4.23 3.86 10.37
CA ALA A 74 3.92 3.80 11.79
C ALA A 74 5.11 3.30 12.62
N ASN A 75 5.86 2.30 12.15
CA ASN A 75 7.05 1.79 12.84
C ASN A 75 8.16 2.87 12.94
N VAL A 76 8.36 3.68 11.89
CA VAL A 76 9.29 4.83 11.95
C VAL A 76 8.77 5.88 12.94
N GLY A 77 7.46 6.11 12.99
CA GLY A 77 6.82 6.98 13.98
C GLY A 77 7.06 6.49 15.42
N GLU A 78 6.90 5.20 15.67
CA GLU A 78 7.13 4.56 16.98
C GLU A 78 8.57 4.75 17.45
N LEU A 79 9.54 4.50 16.58
CA LEU A 79 10.95 4.80 16.86
C LEU A 79 11.16 6.25 17.31
N HIS A 80 10.54 7.21 16.62
CA HIS A 80 10.62 8.61 17.02
C HIS A 80 9.97 8.91 18.37
N VAL A 81 8.87 8.24 18.72
CA VAL A 81 8.24 8.34 20.05
C VAL A 81 9.19 7.84 21.13
N GLU A 82 9.76 6.65 20.95
CA GLU A 82 10.69 6.05 21.91
C GLU A 82 11.94 6.90 22.13
N MET A 83 12.34 7.68 21.13
CA MET A 83 13.44 8.64 21.24
C MET A 83 13.01 10.04 21.72
N GLY A 84 11.76 10.23 22.14
CA GLY A 84 11.22 11.50 22.64
C GLY A 84 10.99 12.57 21.56
N ARG A 85 11.02 12.22 20.28
CA ARG A 85 10.90 13.14 19.14
C ARG A 85 9.48 13.17 18.57
N LEU A 86 8.51 13.56 19.39
CA LEU A 86 7.10 13.57 19.03
C LEU A 86 6.77 14.42 17.79
N ALA A 87 7.47 15.56 17.62
CA ALA A 87 7.29 16.43 16.44
C ALA A 87 7.65 15.75 15.11
N LEU A 88 8.51 14.72 15.14
CA LEU A 88 8.85 13.92 13.97
C LEU A 88 7.94 12.70 13.83
N ALA A 89 7.40 12.17 14.93
CA ALA A 89 6.51 11.01 14.94
C ALA A 89 5.09 11.34 14.46
N GLU A 90 4.52 12.46 14.92
CA GLU A 90 3.14 12.86 14.61
C GLU A 90 2.81 12.87 13.10
N PRO A 91 3.60 13.53 12.22
CA PRO A 91 3.28 13.53 10.79
C PRO A 91 3.29 12.13 10.17
N LEU A 92 4.17 11.25 10.64
CA LEU A 92 4.28 9.86 10.15
C LEU A 92 3.03 9.05 10.50
N PHE A 93 2.52 9.17 11.73
CA PHE A 93 1.27 8.51 12.13
C PHE A 93 0.05 9.07 11.39
N VAL A 94 0.02 10.40 11.17
CA VAL A 94 -1.04 11.04 10.40
C VAL A 94 -1.06 10.53 8.96
N GLU A 95 0.11 10.39 8.32
CA GLU A 95 0.25 9.81 6.98
C GLU A 95 -0.22 8.34 6.97
N ALA A 96 0.28 7.51 7.89
CA ALA A 96 -0.11 6.10 7.99
C ALA A 96 -1.64 5.89 8.14
N VAL A 97 -2.31 6.73 8.93
CA VAL A 97 -3.77 6.65 9.10
C VAL A 97 -4.50 7.11 7.84
N LYS A 98 -4.01 8.15 7.15
CA LYS A 98 -4.59 8.59 5.88
C LYS A 98 -4.51 7.48 4.84
N ASP A 99 -3.35 6.83 4.70
CA ASP A 99 -3.13 5.75 3.73
C ASP A 99 -4.00 4.53 4.03
N ARG A 100 -4.11 4.13 5.30
CA ARG A 100 -5.01 3.03 5.66
C ARG A 100 -6.48 3.37 5.34
N ARG A 101 -6.90 4.62 5.53
CA ARG A 101 -8.27 5.07 5.23
C ARG A 101 -8.55 5.15 3.73
N THR A 102 -7.60 5.59 2.92
CA THR A 102 -7.76 5.63 1.45
C THR A 102 -7.88 4.23 0.88
N LEU A 103 -7.07 3.29 1.37
CA LEU A 103 -7.11 1.88 0.94
C LEU A 103 -8.32 1.11 1.46
N ALA A 104 -8.81 1.42 2.66
CA ALA A 104 -10.01 0.79 3.22
C ALA A 104 -11.32 1.27 2.59
N ARG A 105 -11.30 2.36 1.82
CA ARG A 105 -12.49 2.82 1.10
C ARG A 105 -12.76 1.83 -0.03
N PRO A 106 -13.95 1.19 -0.10
CA PRO A 106 -14.28 0.35 -1.23
C PRO A 106 -14.10 1.16 -2.51
N GLY A 107 -13.31 0.64 -3.45
CA GLY A 107 -13.34 1.13 -4.83
C GLY A 107 -14.79 1.16 -5.31
N PRO A 108 -15.14 1.99 -6.33
CA PRO A 108 -16.51 2.08 -6.81
C PRO A 108 -17.04 0.66 -7.03
N SER A 109 -17.97 0.27 -6.16
CA SER A 109 -18.53 -1.06 -6.17
C SER A 109 -19.24 -1.18 -7.52
N HIS A 110 -18.73 -1.97 -8.44
CA HIS A 110 -19.54 -2.41 -9.58
C HIS A 110 -20.56 -3.38 -8.99
N HIS A 111 -21.66 -2.84 -8.47
CA HIS A 111 -22.79 -3.64 -8.01
C HIS A 111 -23.25 -4.49 -9.20
N ARG A 112 -22.90 -5.78 -9.11
CA ARG A 112 -23.55 -6.86 -9.84
C ARG A 112 -24.97 -6.95 -9.30
N GLY A 113 -25.86 -6.16 -9.88
CA GLY A 113 -27.30 -6.23 -9.67
C GLY A 113 -27.96 -6.58 -10.99
N ALA A 114 -27.98 -7.88 -11.31
CA ALA A 114 -28.91 -8.41 -12.29
C ALA A 114 -30.33 -8.28 -11.71
N GLY A 115 -31.04 -7.22 -12.11
CA GLY A 115 -32.47 -7.04 -11.89
C GLY A 115 -33.10 -6.67 -13.22
N ARG A 116 -33.89 -7.58 -13.79
CA ARG A 116 -34.59 -7.47 -15.09
C ARG A 116 -35.19 -6.07 -15.30
N PRO A 117 -35.10 -5.45 -16.50
CA PRO A 117 -35.99 -4.36 -16.84
C PRO A 117 -37.42 -4.91 -16.95
N ALA A 118 -38.28 -4.50 -16.04
CA ALA A 118 -39.73 -4.58 -16.22
C ALA A 118 -40.12 -3.60 -17.35
N GLY A 119 -40.92 -4.06 -18.31
CA GLY A 119 -41.59 -3.19 -19.27
C GLY A 119 -41.20 -3.37 -20.74
N GLN A 120 -41.35 -4.58 -21.29
CA GLN A 120 -41.76 -4.72 -22.69
C GLN A 120 -43.10 -5.45 -22.68
N ALA A 121 -44.17 -4.69 -22.90
CA ALA A 121 -45.49 -5.23 -23.17
C ALA A 121 -45.43 -5.98 -24.51
N LEU A 122 -45.82 -7.25 -24.51
CA LEU A 122 -46.12 -7.96 -25.75
C LEU A 122 -47.35 -7.31 -26.41
N PRO A 123 -47.37 -7.14 -27.75
CA PRO A 123 -48.61 -6.77 -28.44
C PRO A 123 -49.62 -7.92 -28.37
N PRO A 124 -50.94 -7.64 -28.34
CA PRO A 124 -51.95 -8.68 -28.35
C PRO A 124 -51.92 -9.45 -29.67
N THR A 125 -51.61 -10.74 -29.59
CA THR A 125 -51.86 -11.69 -30.68
C THR A 125 -53.31 -12.19 -30.58
N GLY A 126 -54.17 -11.76 -31.49
CA GLY A 126 -55.49 -12.34 -31.73
C GLY A 126 -56.16 -11.69 -32.96
N PRO A 127 -56.79 -12.46 -33.87
CA PRO A 127 -57.42 -11.90 -35.06
C PRO A 127 -58.81 -11.31 -34.75
N LEU A 128 -59.28 -10.47 -35.69
CA LEU A 128 -60.55 -9.73 -35.68
C LEU A 128 -61.79 -10.63 -35.52
#